data_AF-A0A382ZBA6-F1
#
_entry.id   AF-A0A382ZBA6-F1
#
_cell.length_a   1.000
_cell.length_b   1.000
_cell.length_c   1.000
_cell.angle_alpha   90.00
_cell.angle_beta   90.00
_cell.angle_gamma   90.00
#
_symmetry.space_group_name_H-M   'P 1'
#
loop_
_entity.id
_entity.type
_entity.pdbx_description
1 polymer ?
#
loop_
_entity_poly.entity_id
_entity_poly.type
_entity_poly.pdbx_seq_one_letter_code
_entity_poly.pdbx_strand_id
1 'polypeptide(L)' 'MASDRQKFRWSDRRYKKRMLKSREKHDPLRGSTQARGIVIEKVGIEAKQPNSGIRKAV' A
#
# COMPACT_ATOMS: atom_id res chain seq x y z
N MET A 1 16.57 -15.63 -25.72
CA MET A 1 16.27 -16.36 -24.47
C MET A 1 16.47 -15.54 -23.19
N ALA A 2 17.67 -15.08 -22.83
CA ALA A 2 17.87 -14.30 -21.59
C ALA A 2 17.19 -12.91 -21.60
N SER A 3 17.25 -12.20 -22.74
CA SER A 3 16.56 -10.92 -22.97
C SER A 3 15.03 -11.05 -22.85
N ASP A 4 14.47 -12.10 -23.45
CA ASP A 4 13.02 -12.37 -23.40
C ASP A 4 12.57 -12.67 -21.96
N ARG A 5 13.34 -13.45 -21.22
CA ARG A 5 13.08 -13.72 -19.79
C ARG A 5 13.04 -12.44 -18.98
N GLN A 6 13.96 -11.49 -19.21
CA GLN A 6 13.95 -10.21 -18.51
C GLN A 6 12.73 -9.36 -18.86
N LYS A 7 12.32 -9.34 -20.14
CA LYS A 7 11.10 -8.66 -20.60
C LYS A 7 9.86 -9.22 -19.91
N PHE A 8 9.70 -10.54 -19.87
CA PHE A 8 8.58 -11.18 -19.16
C PHE A 8 8.66 -11.01 -17.64
N ARG A 9 9.86 -10.89 -17.06
CA ARG A 9 10.01 -10.64 -15.62
C ARG A 9 9.44 -9.29 -15.17
N TRP A 10 9.38 -8.30 -16.06
CA TRP A 10 8.77 -7.00 -15.76
C TRP A 10 7.25 -7.02 -15.64
N SER A 11 6.57 -8.03 -16.19
CA SER A 11 5.12 -8.20 -15.98
C SER A 11 4.80 -8.73 -14.58
N ASP A 12 5.77 -9.35 -13.89
CA ASP A 12 5.61 -9.74 -12.50
C ASP A 12 5.54 -8.49 -11.59
N ARG A 13 4.37 -8.33 -10.95
CA ARG A 13 4.07 -7.24 -10.03
C ARG A 13 5.07 -7.14 -8.87
N ARG A 14 5.55 -8.26 -8.32
CA ARG A 14 6.52 -8.29 -7.22
C ARG A 14 7.89 -7.78 -7.69
N TYR A 15 8.32 -8.25 -8.86
CA TYR A 15 9.58 -7.81 -9.47
C TYR A 15 9.55 -6.32 -9.78
N LYS A 16 8.47 -5.85 -10.43
CA LYS A 16 8.28 -4.42 -10.77
C LYS A 16 8.30 -3.52 -9.53
N LYS A 17 7.54 -3.87 -8.48
CA LYS A 17 7.49 -3.09 -7.23
C LYS A 17 8.86 -3.00 -6.54
N ARG A 18 9.65 -4.08 -6.56
CA ARG A 18 10.99 -4.11 -5.98
C ARG A 18 11.98 -3.29 -6.79
N MET A 19 12.01 -3.49 -8.11
CA MET A 19 12.94 -2.76 -9.01
C MET A 19 12.69 -1.25 -9.00
N LEU A 20 11.42 -0.83 -8.97
CA LEU A 20 11.05 0.58 -8.95
C LEU A 20 11.07 1.19 -7.53
N LYS A 21 11.42 0.41 -6.49
CA LYS A 21 11.39 0.85 -5.08
C LYS A 21 10.09 1.56 -4.70
N SER A 22 8.96 1.13 -5.28
CA SER A 22 7.69 1.85 -5.14
C SER A 22 7.20 1.91 -3.69
N ARG A 23 7.57 0.90 -2.88
CA ARG A 23 7.25 0.88 -1.45
C ARG A 23 7.94 2.01 -0.71
N GLU A 24 9.25 2.20 -0.88
CA GLU A 24 10.01 3.24 -0.18
C GLU A 24 9.50 4.65 -0.50
N LYS A 25 9.02 4.89 -1.72
CA LYS A 25 8.50 6.20 -2.14
C LYS A 25 7.12 6.53 -1.56
N HIS A 26 6.25 5.54 -1.41
CA HIS A 26 4.83 5.76 -1.06
C HIS A 26 4.46 5.30 0.35
N ASP A 27 5.33 4.55 1.02
CA ASP A 27 5.07 4.03 2.36
C ASP A 27 5.17 5.18 3.39
N PRO A 28 4.08 5.53 4.10
CA PRO A 28 4.12 6.57 5.12
C PRO A 28 5.03 6.19 6.31
N LEU A 29 5.27 4.90 6.55
CA LEU A 29 6.17 4.40 7.59
C LEU A 29 7.63 4.32 7.13
N ARG A 30 7.91 4.62 5.85
CA ARG A 30 9.26 4.55 5.23
C ARG A 30 10.00 3.22 5.52
N GLY A 31 9.27 2.10 5.56
CA GLY A 31 9.86 0.78 5.83
C GLY A 31 10.05 0.43 7.31
N SER A 32 9.68 1.32 8.25
CA SER A 32 9.60 0.98 9.68
C SER A 32 8.44 0.01 9.98
N THR A 33 8.58 -0.78 11.04
CA THR A 33 7.51 -1.67 11.52
C THR A 33 6.42 -0.94 12.28
N GLN A 34 6.75 0.20 12.90
CA GLN A 34 5.83 1.01 13.72
C GLN A 34 6.12 2.51 13.54
N ALA A 35 5.13 3.35 13.83
CA ALA A 35 5.27 4.81 13.90
C ALA A 35 4.46 5.38 15.08
N ARG A 36 4.81 6.60 15.48
CA ARG A 36 4.07 7.40 16.45
C ARG A 36 3.35 8.53 15.70
N GLY A 37 2.16 8.89 16.14
CA GLY A 37 1.36 9.97 15.56
C GLY A 37 0.51 10.64 16.64
N ILE A 38 0.00 11.83 16.32
CA ILE A 38 -0.93 12.59 17.16
C ILE A 38 -2.29 12.55 16.48
N VAL A 39 -3.34 12.39 17.28
CA VAL A 39 -4.72 12.39 16.80
C VAL A 39 -5.13 13.80 16.41
N ILE A 40 -5.67 13.97 15.20
CA ILE A 40 -6.17 15.26 14.70
C ILE A 40 -7.68 15.33 14.90
N GLU A 41 -8.44 14.38 14.36
CA GLU A 41 -9.90 14.39 14.41
C GLU A 41 -10.50 12.98 14.50
N LYS A 42 -11.78 12.87 14.89
CA LYS A 42 -12.50 11.59 14.91
C LYS A 42 -13.38 11.51 13.66
N VAL A 43 -13.23 10.44 12.89
CA VAL A 43 -13.94 10.26 11.61
C VAL A 43 -14.82 9.00 11.66
N GLY A 44 -16.04 9.11 11.12
CA GLY A 44 -16.91 7.97 10.87
C GLY A 44 -16.86 7.56 9.40
N ILE A 45 -16.34 6.38 9.09
CA ILE A 45 -16.28 5.86 7.72
C ILE A 45 -17.41 4.85 7.51
N GLU A 46 -18.28 5.09 6.54
CA GLU A 46 -19.35 4.15 6.21
C GLU A 46 -18.77 2.83 5.66
N ALA A 47 -19.36 1.71 6.06
CA ALA A 47 -19.02 0.40 5.53
C ALA A 47 -19.31 0.34 4.02
N LYS A 48 -18.46 -0.39 3.29
CA LYS A 48 -18.76 -0.67 1.88
C LYS A 48 -20.03 -1.51 1.79
N GLN A 49 -20.90 -1.14 0.86
CA GLN A 49 -22.10 -1.89 0.49
C GLN A 49 -21.73 -3.36 0.19
N PRO A 50 -22.57 -4.34 0.55
CA PRO A 50 -23.99 -4.22 0.94
C PRO A 50 -24.26 -3.99 2.44
N ASN A 51 -23.21 -3.80 3.26
CA ASN A 51 -23.40 -3.64 4.70
C ASN A 51 -23.77 -2.20 5.05
N SER A 52 -24.70 -2.02 5.99
CA SER A 52 -25.00 -0.73 6.62
C SER A 52 -24.32 -0.65 8.00
N GLY A 53 -23.43 0.34 8.17
CA GLY A 53 -22.75 0.56 9.45
C GLY A 53 -21.62 1.59 9.36
N ILE A 54 -21.33 2.29 10.46
CA ILE A 54 -20.26 3.30 10.55
C ILE A 54 -19.07 2.72 11.32
N ARG A 55 -17.88 2.74 10.71
CA ARG A 55 -16.61 2.40 11.34
C ARG A 55 -16.02 3.65 12.00
N LYS A 56 -15.89 3.59 13.32
CA LYS A 56 -15.24 4.65 14.11
C LYS A 56 -13.72 4.60 13.86
N ALA A 57 -13.16 5.66 13.32
CA ALA A 57 -11.74 5.82 13.03
C ALA A 57 -11.22 7.15 13.57
N VAL A 58 -9.90 7.28 13.55
CA VAL A 58 -9.12 8.42 14.05
C VAL A 58 -8.01 8.71 13.06
#